data_AF-A0A7C4KJ90-F1
#
_entry.id   AF-A0A7C4KJ90-F1
#
_cell.length_a   1.000
_cell.length_b   1.000
_cell.length_c   1.000
_cell.angle_alpha   90.00
_cell.angle_beta   90.00
_cell.angle_gamma   90.00
#
_symmetry.space_group_name_H-M   'P 1'
#
loop_
_entity.id
_entity.type
_entity.pdbx_description
1 polymer ?
#
loop_
_entity_poly.entity_id
_entity_poly.type
_entity_poly.pdbx_seq_one_letter_code
_entity_poly.pdbx_strand_id
1 'polypeptide(L)'
;MTRSLTVLEAYCLKCKTKREIQDAVADFNAAGAPITRGVCSVCGTRLSRPGRTPAHDGMTLPQMEKGREVSTKKKETPRAAARSQGNGRNGQPKERKGKLVIVESPAKAKTVGQFLGKGFTVRASVGHVRDLLRSQLSVDVENNFTPKYRVPNEKLKVVKELKALASQAEEIYLATDPDREGE
;
A
#
# COMPACT_ATOMS: atom_id res chain seq x y z
N MET A 1 49.39 -30.64 -4.20
CA MET A 1 48.62 -29.44 -4.64
C MET A 1 47.19 -29.58 -4.17
N THR A 2 46.94 -29.31 -2.89
CA THR A 2 45.60 -29.35 -2.30
C THR A 2 44.79 -28.14 -2.77
N ARG A 3 43.93 -28.34 -3.77
CA ARG A 3 42.91 -27.36 -4.18
C ARG A 3 42.04 -27.05 -2.95
N SER A 4 42.25 -25.89 -2.33
CA SER A 4 41.36 -25.37 -1.29
C SER A 4 39.98 -25.18 -1.91
N LEU A 5 39.05 -26.07 -1.59
CA LEU A 5 37.65 -25.94 -1.97
C LEU A 5 37.07 -24.80 -1.15
N THR A 6 36.97 -23.60 -1.72
CA THR A 6 36.24 -22.48 -1.11
C THR A 6 34.78 -22.85 -1.02
N VAL A 7 34.36 -23.34 0.16
CA VAL A 7 32.96 -23.61 0.47
C VAL A 7 32.21 -22.28 0.51
N LEU A 8 31.20 -22.13 -0.35
CA LEU A 8 30.35 -20.93 -0.39
C LEU A 8 29.08 -21.18 0.42
N GLU A 9 28.81 -20.32 1.40
CA GLU A 9 27.61 -20.40 2.21
C GLU A 9 26.58 -19.31 1.84
N ALA A 10 25.29 -19.67 1.86
CA ALA A 10 24.18 -18.74 1.75
C ALA A 10 23.10 -19.05 2.78
N TYR A 11 22.31 -18.04 3.12
CA TYR A 11 21.15 -18.22 4.01
C TYR A 11 20.02 -18.93 3.27
N CYS A 12 19.56 -20.08 3.79
CA CYS A 12 18.43 -20.81 3.25
C CYS A 12 17.14 -20.37 3.94
N LEU A 13 16.21 -19.76 3.20
CA LEU A 13 14.91 -19.34 3.72
C LEU A 13 14.06 -20.50 4.25
N LYS A 14 14.22 -21.70 3.68
CA LYS A 14 13.46 -22.89 4.08
C LYS A 14 14.02 -23.55 5.34
N CYS A 15 15.36 -23.63 5.47
CA CYS A 15 16.03 -24.17 6.66
C CYS A 15 16.28 -23.13 7.76
N LYS A 16 16.03 -21.85 7.48
CA LYS A 16 16.27 -20.69 8.36
C LYS A 16 17.70 -20.61 8.94
N THR A 17 18.68 -21.17 8.24
CA THR A 17 20.10 -21.15 8.66
C THR A 17 21.03 -21.03 7.45
N LYS A 18 22.29 -20.68 7.68
CA LYS A 18 23.34 -20.65 6.65
C LYS A 18 23.70 -22.08 6.27
N ARG A 19 23.74 -22.35 4.97
CA ARG A 19 24.05 -23.66 4.40
C ARG A 19 24.97 -23.50 3.20
N GLU A 20 25.72 -24.55 2.93
CA GLU A 20 26.57 -24.65 1.75
C GLU A 20 25.72 -24.65 0.48
N ILE A 21 26.19 -23.91 -0.52
CA ILE A 21 25.60 -23.83 -1.84
C ILE A 21 26.18 -25.00 -2.66
N GLN A 22 25.34 -25.98 -2.99
CA GLN A 22 25.62 -26.97 -4.02
C GLN A 22 25.35 -26.38 -5.40
N ASP A 23 26.11 -26.81 -6.41
CA ASP A 23 26.03 -26.33 -7.80
C ASP A 23 26.10 -24.80 -7.90
N ALA A 24 27.10 -24.22 -7.23
CA ALA A 24 27.32 -22.78 -7.22
C ALA A 24 27.75 -22.26 -8.60
N VAL A 25 26.87 -21.53 -9.27
CA VAL A 25 27.10 -20.87 -10.55
C VAL A 25 27.18 -19.36 -10.34
N ALA A 26 28.28 -18.76 -10.78
CA ALA A 26 28.45 -17.32 -10.82
C ALA A 26 27.57 -16.72 -11.93
N ASP A 27 26.77 -15.71 -11.58
CA ASP A 27 25.83 -15.05 -12.47
C ASP A 27 25.76 -13.55 -12.15
N PHE A 28 25.15 -12.74 -13.01
CA PHE A 28 24.91 -11.34 -12.75
C PHE A 28 23.41 -11.09 -12.59
N ASN A 29 23.03 -10.24 -11.63
CA ASN A 29 21.65 -9.81 -11.54
C ASN A 29 21.32 -8.82 -12.68
N ALA A 30 20.04 -8.46 -12.84
CA ALA A 30 19.60 -7.51 -13.87
C ALA A 30 20.24 -6.12 -13.78
N ALA A 31 20.85 -5.77 -12.64
CA ALA A 31 21.57 -4.52 -12.41
C ALA A 31 23.10 -4.66 -12.61
N GLY A 32 23.59 -5.84 -13.06
CA GLY A 32 25.01 -6.11 -13.26
C GLY A 32 25.80 -6.39 -11.97
N ALA A 33 25.14 -6.56 -10.83
CA ALA A 33 25.81 -6.93 -9.58
C ALA A 33 26.09 -8.45 -9.55
N PRO A 34 27.27 -8.88 -9.07
CA PRO A 34 27.67 -10.28 -9.02
C PRO A 34 26.84 -11.03 -7.98
N ILE A 35 26.24 -12.13 -8.41
CA ILE A 35 25.44 -13.02 -7.58
C ILE A 35 25.84 -14.47 -7.86
N THR A 36 26.01 -15.27 -6.82
CA THR A 36 26.20 -16.71 -6.98
C THR A 36 24.87 -17.40 -6.72
N ARG A 37 24.37 -18.16 -7.70
CA ARG A 37 23.15 -18.98 -7.59
C ARG A 37 23.53 -20.43 -7.36
N GLY A 38 22.69 -21.18 -6.65
CA GLY A 38 22.85 -22.62 -6.50
C GLY A 38 21.70 -23.23 -5.71
N VAL A 39 21.89 -24.42 -5.17
CA VAL A 39 20.88 -25.17 -4.41
C VAL A 39 21.36 -25.49 -3.00
N CYS A 40 20.42 -25.55 -2.05
CA CYS A 40 20.72 -25.92 -0.67
C CYS A 40 21.03 -27.41 -0.56
N SER A 41 22.14 -27.76 0.09
CA SER A 41 22.59 -29.14 0.29
C SER A 41 21.63 -30.06 1.06
N VAL A 42 20.74 -29.48 1.88
CA VAL A 42 19.83 -30.24 2.73
C VAL A 42 18.42 -30.35 2.14
N CYS A 43 17.91 -29.26 1.57
CA CYS A 43 16.50 -29.17 1.20
C CYS A 43 16.26 -28.87 -0.29
N GLY A 44 17.31 -28.76 -1.11
CA GLY A 44 17.25 -28.53 -2.55
C GLY A 44 16.68 -27.16 -2.96
N THR A 45 16.39 -26.27 -2.02
CA THR A 45 15.83 -24.94 -2.34
C THR A 45 16.89 -24.07 -2.99
N ARG A 46 16.50 -23.26 -4.00
CA ARG A 46 17.40 -22.32 -4.68
C ARG A 46 17.93 -21.29 -3.69
N LEU A 47 19.25 -21.15 -3.64
CA LEU A 47 19.99 -20.19 -2.83
C LEU A 47 20.63 -19.14 -3.73
N SER A 48 20.78 -17.93 -3.21
CA SER A 48 21.50 -16.86 -3.90
C SER A 48 22.33 -16.09 -2.90
N ARG A 49 23.63 -15.97 -3.18
CA ARG A 49 24.59 -15.21 -2.38
C ARG A 49 25.00 -13.95 -3.13
N PRO A 50 24.70 -12.75 -2.62
CA PRO A 50 25.26 -11.53 -3.18
C PRO A 50 26.76 -11.45 -2.89
N GLY A 51 27.56 -10.99 -3.85
CA GLY A 51 28.99 -10.74 -3.68
C GLY A 51 29.86 -11.36 -4.77
N ARG A 52 31.08 -10.84 -4.92
CA ARG A 52 32.08 -11.39 -5.84
C ARG A 52 32.66 -12.67 -5.23
N THR A 53 32.65 -13.73 -6.02
CA THR A 53 33.40 -14.97 -5.77
C THR A 53 34.49 -15.10 -6.85
N PRO A 54 35.54 -15.90 -6.62
CA PRO A 54 36.60 -16.13 -7.63
C PRO A 54 36.05 -16.68 -8.96
N ALA A 55 34.87 -17.29 -8.95
CA ALA A 55 34.18 -17.77 -10.15
C ALA A 55 33.63 -16.63 -11.06
N HIS A 56 33.68 -15.37 -10.63
CA HIS A 56 33.38 -14.21 -11.47
C HIS A 56 34.60 -13.67 -12.22
N ASP A 57 35.82 -14.12 -11.90
CA ASP A 57 37.05 -13.66 -12.54
C ASP A 57 37.11 -14.22 -13.97
N GLY A 58 36.93 -13.34 -14.96
CA GLY A 58 36.95 -13.69 -16.40
C GLY A 58 35.58 -13.87 -17.06
N MET A 59 34.47 -13.73 -16.31
CA MET A 59 33.15 -13.63 -16.94
C MET A 59 32.94 -12.22 -17.48
N THR A 60 32.76 -12.10 -18.80
CA THR A 60 32.33 -10.85 -19.41
C THR A 60 30.95 -10.50 -18.87
N LEU A 61 30.83 -9.31 -18.28
CA LEU A 61 29.54 -8.74 -17.90
C LEU A 61 28.57 -8.90 -19.08
N PRO A 62 27.32 -9.32 -18.85
CA PRO A 62 26.33 -9.35 -19.91
C PRO A 62 26.30 -7.98 -20.58
N GLN A 63 26.56 -7.95 -21.88
CA GLN A 63 26.46 -6.72 -22.67
C GLN A 63 25.04 -6.20 -22.46
N MET A 64 24.90 -5.06 -21.78
CA MET A 64 23.63 -4.36 -21.72
C MET A 64 23.27 -4.06 -23.17
N GLU A 65 22.30 -4.77 -23.73
CA GLU A 65 21.79 -4.51 -25.07
C GLU A 65 21.23 -3.09 -25.08
N LYS A 66 22.08 -2.15 -25.51
CA LYS A 66 21.64 -0.83 -25.92
C LYS A 66 20.83 -1.01 -27.19
N GLY A 67 19.51 -1.01 -27.05
CA GLY A 67 18.61 -0.81 -28.17
C GLY A 67 17.77 -2.00 -28.58
N ARG A 68 16.96 -2.53 -27.66
CA ARG A 68 15.54 -2.31 -27.92
C ARG A 68 15.23 -0.98 -27.27
N GLU A 69 14.69 -0.04 -28.03
CA GLU A 69 13.76 0.91 -27.43
C GLU A 69 12.64 0.07 -26.80
N VAL A 70 12.88 -0.45 -25.60
CA VAL A 70 11.85 -0.39 -24.60
C VAL A 70 11.68 1.11 -24.47
N SER A 71 10.65 1.61 -25.13
CA SER A 71 9.95 2.78 -24.69
C SER A 71 9.91 2.68 -23.17
N THR A 72 10.83 3.37 -22.49
CA THR A 72 10.42 3.99 -21.27
C THR A 72 9.29 4.90 -21.74
N LYS A 73 8.06 4.40 -21.60
CA LYS A 73 7.17 5.12 -20.71
C LYS A 73 7.99 5.42 -19.46
N LYS A 74 8.81 6.47 -19.52
CA LYS A 74 8.71 7.46 -18.47
C LYS A 74 7.21 7.72 -18.50
N LYS A 75 6.51 7.41 -17.41
CA LYS A 75 5.43 8.32 -17.09
C LYS A 75 6.10 9.63 -16.63
N GLU A 76 6.89 10.25 -17.51
CA GLU A 76 6.79 11.67 -17.72
C GLU A 76 5.39 11.71 -18.26
N THR A 77 4.44 12.09 -17.40
CA THR A 77 3.18 12.58 -17.92
C THR A 77 3.55 13.55 -19.01
N PRO A 78 3.28 13.26 -20.29
CA PRO A 78 3.18 14.35 -21.22
C PRO A 78 2.15 15.26 -20.56
N ARG A 79 2.48 16.53 -20.42
CA ARG A 79 1.49 17.58 -20.40
C ARG A 79 0.79 17.60 -21.77
N ALA A 80 0.21 16.47 -22.16
CA ALA A 80 -1.07 16.44 -22.84
C ALA A 80 -2.05 16.75 -21.69
N ALA A 81 -3.05 17.60 -21.83
CA ALA A 81 -4.17 17.27 -22.71
C ALA A 81 -4.47 15.75 -22.73
N ALA A 82 -4.20 15.04 -21.62
CA ALA A 82 -4.99 13.90 -21.22
C ALA A 82 -6.36 14.52 -20.93
N ARG A 83 -7.13 14.71 -22.00
CA ARG A 83 -8.51 14.21 -22.00
C ARG A 83 -8.44 12.97 -21.14
N SER A 84 -8.92 13.11 -19.91
CA SER A 84 -9.31 11.98 -19.12
C SER A 84 -10.30 11.25 -20.00
N GLN A 85 -9.81 10.30 -20.79
CA GLN A 85 -10.53 9.09 -21.02
C GLN A 85 -10.63 8.48 -19.63
N GLY A 86 -11.58 9.03 -18.86
CA GLY A 86 -12.17 8.40 -17.73
C GLY A 86 -12.42 7.00 -18.24
N ASN A 87 -11.73 6.05 -17.60
CA ASN A 87 -12.18 4.68 -17.63
C ASN A 87 -13.67 4.82 -17.38
N GLY A 88 -14.48 4.55 -18.41
CA GLY A 88 -15.92 4.55 -18.32
C GLY A 88 -16.20 3.49 -17.29
N ARG A 89 -16.19 3.89 -16.01
CA ARG A 89 -16.88 3.19 -14.95
C ARG A 89 -18.25 3.10 -15.55
N ASN A 90 -18.55 1.91 -16.07
CA ASN A 90 -19.80 1.62 -16.72
C ASN A 90 -20.84 2.14 -15.74
N GLY A 91 -21.40 3.29 -16.07
CA GLY A 91 -22.08 4.19 -15.15
C GLY A 91 -23.47 3.68 -14.95
N GLN A 92 -23.63 2.38 -14.71
CA GLN A 92 -24.84 1.89 -14.13
C GLN A 92 -24.82 2.40 -12.69
N PRO A 93 -25.83 3.19 -12.29
CA PRO A 93 -26.03 3.53 -10.90
C PRO A 93 -26.03 2.21 -10.14
N LYS A 94 -24.99 1.98 -9.33
CA LYS A 94 -24.96 0.81 -8.47
C LYS A 94 -26.18 0.98 -7.55
N GLU A 95 -27.13 0.06 -7.66
CA GLU A 95 -28.38 0.10 -6.92
C GLU A 95 -28.03 0.26 -5.42
N ARG A 96 -28.34 1.43 -4.87
CA ARG A 96 -28.04 1.75 -3.48
C ARG A 96 -29.07 1.02 -2.63
N LYS A 97 -28.63 0.32 -1.59
CA LYS A 97 -29.50 -0.50 -0.75
C LYS A 97 -29.15 -0.29 0.71
N GLY A 98 -30.20 -0.13 1.52
CA GLY A 98 -30.09 -0.03 2.97
C GLY A 98 -29.74 1.36 3.48
N LYS A 99 -29.84 1.52 4.79
CA LYS A 99 -29.70 2.80 5.49
C LYS A 99 -28.41 2.81 6.31
N LEU A 100 -27.60 3.85 6.20
CA LEU A 100 -26.38 4.02 7.01
C LEU A 100 -26.66 5.01 8.13
N VAL A 101 -26.34 4.65 9.37
CA VAL A 101 -26.44 5.53 10.53
C VAL A 101 -25.04 5.77 11.08
N ILE A 102 -24.64 7.03 11.15
CA ILE A 102 -23.33 7.45 11.66
C ILE A 102 -23.55 8.08 13.03
N VAL A 103 -22.89 7.53 14.04
CA VAL A 103 -22.88 8.06 15.42
C VAL A 103 -21.47 8.42 15.84
N GLU A 104 -21.33 9.20 16.91
CA GLU A 104 -20.02 9.62 17.37
C GLU A 104 -19.23 8.48 18.05
N SER A 105 -19.85 7.76 18.99
CA SER A 105 -19.16 6.80 19.84
C SER A 105 -19.48 5.32 19.53
N PRO A 106 -18.52 4.39 19.70
CA PRO A 106 -18.76 2.95 19.50
C PRO A 106 -19.85 2.36 20.40
N ALA A 107 -19.99 2.90 21.62
CA ALA A 107 -21.02 2.46 22.56
C ALA A 107 -22.42 2.79 22.03
N LYS A 108 -22.64 4.04 21.58
CA LYS A 108 -23.90 4.45 20.95
C LYS A 108 -24.20 3.61 19.70
N ALA A 109 -23.18 3.25 18.91
CA ALA A 109 -23.38 2.43 17.71
C ALA A 109 -23.97 1.04 18.05
N LYS A 110 -23.49 0.43 19.14
CA LYS A 110 -24.01 -0.86 19.62
C LYS A 110 -25.46 -0.72 20.08
N THR A 111 -25.74 0.30 20.90
CA THR A 111 -27.06 0.55 21.45
C THR A 111 -28.09 0.87 20.35
N VAL A 112 -27.78 1.83 19.47
CA VAL A 112 -28.66 2.21 18.34
C VAL A 112 -28.84 1.05 17.36
N GLY A 113 -27.79 0.25 17.12
CA GLY A 113 -27.89 -0.95 16.30
C GLY A 113 -28.85 -2.00 16.84
N GLN A 114 -28.93 -2.17 18.17
CA GLN A 114 -29.91 -3.07 18.81
C GLN A 114 -31.34 -2.56 18.63
N PHE A 115 -31.57 -1.25 18.70
CA PHE A 115 -32.89 -0.66 18.55
C PHE A 115 -33.41 -0.67 17.10
N LEU A 116 -32.55 -0.36 16.12
CA LEU A 116 -32.96 -0.25 14.71
C LEU A 116 -33.10 -1.60 14.00
N GLY A 117 -32.34 -2.62 14.42
CA GLY A 117 -32.43 -3.97 13.88
C GLY A 117 -31.95 -4.12 12.43
N LYS A 118 -32.57 -5.03 11.68
CA LYS A 118 -32.15 -5.41 10.31
C LYS A 118 -32.48 -4.30 9.31
N GLY A 119 -31.56 -4.01 8.39
CA GLY A 119 -31.73 -3.00 7.33
C GLY A 119 -30.98 -1.70 7.58
N PHE A 120 -30.48 -1.49 8.80
CA PHE A 120 -29.60 -0.38 9.16
C PHE A 120 -28.17 -0.85 9.37
N THR A 121 -27.23 -0.16 8.75
CA THR A 121 -25.81 -0.30 9.04
C THR A 121 -25.43 0.84 9.98
N VAL A 122 -25.15 0.54 11.24
CA VAL A 122 -24.71 1.55 12.22
C VAL A 122 -23.18 1.54 12.32
N ARG A 123 -22.56 2.72 12.26
CA ARG A 123 -21.10 2.90 12.36
C ARG A 123 -20.76 4.12 13.22
N ALA A 124 -19.62 4.03 13.92
CA ALA A 124 -19.11 5.12 14.73
C ALA A 124 -18.00 5.90 13.99
N SER A 125 -18.00 7.22 14.09
CA SER A 125 -16.90 8.09 13.64
C SER A 125 -15.72 8.09 14.61
N VAL A 126 -15.96 7.66 15.85
CA VAL A 126 -15.01 7.67 16.97
C VAL A 126 -14.61 9.11 17.31
N GLY A 127 -15.57 10.03 17.37
CA GLY A 127 -15.34 11.47 17.56
C GLY A 127 -15.07 12.22 16.25
N HIS A 128 -14.31 13.32 16.33
CA HIS A 128 -14.02 14.18 15.18
C HIS A 128 -13.24 13.49 14.05
N VAL A 129 -13.70 13.69 12.81
CA VAL A 129 -13.06 13.16 11.59
C VAL A 129 -12.14 14.16 10.89
N ARG A 130 -12.27 15.44 11.23
CA ARG A 130 -11.45 16.55 10.71
C ARG A 130 -11.02 17.43 11.86
N ASP A 131 -9.81 17.96 11.76
CA ASP A 131 -9.24 18.90 12.73
C ASP A 131 -8.44 19.98 11.98
N LEU A 132 -8.12 21.06 12.68
CA LEU A 132 -7.20 22.08 12.22
C LEU A 132 -5.76 21.54 12.21
N LEU A 133 -4.91 22.14 11.37
CA LEU A 133 -3.49 21.79 11.32
C LEU A 133 -2.78 22.36 12.56
N ARG A 134 -2.39 21.51 13.50
CA ARG A 134 -1.70 21.96 14.73
C ARG A 134 -0.35 22.66 14.47
N SER A 135 0.30 22.33 13.36
CA SER A 135 1.65 22.81 13.03
C SER A 135 1.69 24.18 12.36
N GLN A 136 0.56 24.73 11.93
CA GLN A 136 0.48 25.99 11.17
C GLN A 136 -0.77 26.78 11.58
N LEU A 137 -0.73 28.11 11.43
CA LEU A 137 -1.93 28.93 11.58
C LEU A 137 -2.96 28.50 10.53
N SER A 138 -3.96 27.74 10.96
CA SER A 138 -4.92 27.05 10.07
C SER A 138 -6.12 27.91 9.71
N VAL A 139 -6.11 29.18 10.09
CA VAL A 139 -7.19 30.13 9.90
C VAL A 139 -6.63 31.28 9.08
N ASP A 140 -7.26 31.53 7.93
CA ASP A 140 -6.88 32.62 7.04
C ASP A 140 -7.53 33.93 7.52
N VAL A 141 -6.74 34.78 8.18
CA VAL A 141 -7.22 36.05 8.75
C VAL A 141 -7.59 37.06 7.66
N GLU A 142 -6.98 36.96 6.47
CA GLU A 142 -7.24 37.87 5.35
C GLU A 142 -8.53 37.46 4.59
N ASN A 143 -8.84 36.17 4.55
CA ASN A 143 -10.01 35.63 3.88
C ASN A 143 -11.11 35.20 4.86
N ASN A 144 -11.69 36.15 5.60
CA ASN A 144 -12.87 35.95 6.47
C ASN A 144 -12.71 34.79 7.49
N PHE A 145 -11.52 34.60 8.05
CA PHE A 145 -11.23 33.51 8.99
C PHE A 145 -11.53 32.12 8.44
N THR A 146 -11.33 31.89 7.15
CA THR A 146 -11.60 30.58 6.52
C THR A 146 -10.71 29.50 7.14
N PRO A 147 -11.27 28.46 7.79
CA PRO A 147 -10.49 27.39 8.40
C PRO A 147 -10.04 26.35 7.37
N LYS A 148 -8.79 25.90 7.48
CA LYS A 148 -8.22 24.80 6.70
C LYS A 148 -8.27 23.51 7.53
N TYR A 149 -9.25 22.68 7.23
CA TYR A 149 -9.39 21.36 7.87
C TYR A 149 -8.57 20.28 7.19
N ARG A 150 -8.04 19.35 7.99
CA ARG A 150 -7.39 18.13 7.53
C ARG A 150 -7.98 16.92 8.26
N VAL A 151 -8.04 15.77 7.57
CA VAL A 151 -8.32 14.49 8.22
C VAL A 151 -7.05 13.98 8.90
N PRO A 152 -7.02 13.78 10.22
CA PRO A 152 -5.88 13.19 10.92
C PRO A 152 -5.55 11.80 10.37
N ASN A 153 -4.26 11.44 10.34
CA ASN A 153 -3.81 10.18 9.75
C ASN A 153 -4.48 8.94 10.38
N GLU A 154 -4.73 9.00 11.69
CA GLU A 154 -5.41 7.96 12.47
C GLU A 154 -6.86 7.73 12.00
N LYS A 155 -7.54 8.78 11.52
CA LYS A 155 -8.95 8.75 11.09
C LYS A 155 -9.14 8.37 9.63
N LEU A 156 -8.06 8.30 8.84
CA LEU A 156 -8.14 7.98 7.40
C LEU A 156 -8.83 6.64 7.13
N LYS A 157 -8.60 5.63 7.97
CA LYS A 157 -9.23 4.31 7.84
C LYS A 157 -10.75 4.39 8.03
N VAL A 158 -11.19 5.07 9.09
CA VAL A 158 -12.61 5.28 9.42
C VAL A 158 -13.30 6.05 8.30
N VAL A 159 -12.71 7.16 7.85
CA VAL A 159 -13.27 7.97 6.76
C VAL A 159 -13.38 7.17 5.46
N LYS A 160 -12.39 6.33 5.14
CA LYS A 160 -12.42 5.48 3.96
C LYS A 160 -13.54 4.44 4.03
N GLU A 161 -13.74 3.81 5.19
CA GLU A 161 -14.83 2.87 5.41
C GLU A 161 -16.20 3.56 5.29
N LEU A 162 -16.38 4.69 6.00
CA LEU A 162 -17.63 5.47 5.96
C LEU A 162 -17.95 5.93 4.53
N LYS A 163 -16.97 6.40 3.76
CA LYS A 163 -17.16 6.74 2.34
C LYS A 163 -17.60 5.55 1.49
N ALA A 164 -17.04 4.36 1.74
CA ALA A 164 -17.42 3.16 1.01
C ALA A 164 -18.87 2.75 1.32
N LEU A 165 -19.26 2.77 2.60
CA LEU A 165 -20.63 2.47 3.03
C LEU A 165 -21.62 3.52 2.53
N ALA A 166 -21.27 4.80 2.62
CA ALA A 166 -22.09 5.90 2.12
C ALA A 166 -22.34 5.82 0.61
N SER A 167 -21.38 5.30 -0.17
CA SER A 167 -21.57 5.11 -1.61
C SER A 167 -22.55 3.99 -1.97
N GLN A 168 -22.84 3.09 -1.02
CA GLN A 168 -23.72 1.94 -1.20
C GLN A 168 -25.10 2.15 -0.55
N ALA A 169 -25.19 3.01 0.47
CA ALA A 169 -26.41 3.30 1.19
C ALA A 169 -27.34 4.20 0.38
N GLU A 170 -28.65 3.94 0.48
CA GLU A 170 -29.70 4.77 -0.13
C GLU A 170 -29.88 6.07 0.65
N GLU A 171 -29.95 5.94 1.98
CA GLU A 171 -30.09 7.06 2.91
C GLU A 171 -28.98 7.03 3.97
N ILE A 172 -28.57 8.22 4.41
CA ILE A 172 -27.56 8.41 5.44
C ILE A 172 -28.17 9.26 6.55
N TYR A 173 -28.15 8.73 7.76
CA TYR A 173 -28.59 9.40 8.97
C TYR A 173 -27.36 9.80 9.80
N LEU A 174 -27.30 11.06 10.17
CA LEU A 174 -26.34 11.58 11.14
C LEU A 174 -27.05 11.60 12.50
N ALA A 175 -26.59 10.75 13.42
CA ALA A 175 -27.13 10.61 14.76
C ALA A 175 -26.04 11.02 15.77
N THR A 176 -25.52 12.22 15.58
CA THR A 176 -24.65 12.93 16.53
C THR A 176 -25.49 13.52 17.65
N ASP A 177 -24.83 13.98 18.72
CA ASP A 177 -25.53 14.61 19.83
C ASP A 177 -26.13 15.95 19.41
N PRO A 178 -27.30 16.35 19.96
CA PRO A 178 -27.99 17.60 19.60
C PRO A 178 -27.35 18.81 20.30
N ASP A 179 -26.03 18.90 20.22
CA ASP A 179 -25.23 19.99 20.76
C ASP A 179 -24.36 20.61 19.66
N ARG A 180 -23.67 21.70 20.01
CA ARG A 180 -22.81 22.43 19.08
C ARG A 180 -21.66 21.58 18.53
N GLU A 181 -21.20 20.58 19.27
CA GLU A 181 -20.07 19.74 18.83
C GLU A 181 -20.54 18.63 17.88
N GLY A 182 -21.79 18.20 18.01
CA GLY A 182 -22.41 17.21 17.14
C GLY A 182 -22.86 17.72 15.77
N GLU A 183 -23.14 19.02 15.63
CA GLU A 183 -23.60 19.68 14.37
C GLU A 183 -22.44 20.07 13.44
#